data_AF-A0A5J4T3P8-F1
#
_entry.id   AF-A0A5J4T3P8-F1
#
_cell.length_a   1.000
_cell.length_b   1.000
_cell.length_c   1.000
_cell.angle_alpha   90.00
_cell.angle_beta   90.00
_cell.angle_gamma   90.00
#
_symmetry.space_group_name_H-M   'P 1'
#
loop_
_entity.id
_entity.type
_entity.pdbx_description
1 polymer ?
#
loop_
_entity_poly.entity_id
_entity_poly.type
_entity_poly.pdbx_seq_one_letter_code
_entity_poly.pdbx_strand_id
1 'polypeptide(L)'
;MLVSSLVTKLQLQEDSDIAQGKSKDNIYVTTEEMNTWIDDQENVAKLSIGDNLYFVDKEVMDYWRDRTDFKVLETEVSDMNNVVTILNAATG
;
A
#
# COMPACT_ATOMS: atom_id res chain seq x y z
N MET A 1 2.94 24.09 10.88
CA MET A 1 1.92 23.02 10.82
C MET A 1 1.26 23.04 9.44
N LEU A 2 1.99 22.60 8.41
CA LEU A 2 1.54 22.60 7.00
C LEU A 2 2.00 21.31 6.32
N VAL A 3 3.23 20.87 6.63
CA VAL A 3 3.83 19.63 6.13
C VAL A 3 3.00 18.40 6.51
N SER A 4 2.58 18.28 7.77
CA SER A 4 1.74 17.16 8.24
C SER A 4 0.39 17.11 7.53
N SER A 5 -0.25 18.26 7.28
CA SER A 5 -1.53 18.30 6.56
C SER A 5 -1.39 17.98 5.07
N LEU A 6 -0.22 18.24 4.48
CA LEU A 6 0.10 17.86 3.10
C LEU A 6 0.31 16.35 2.98
N VAL A 7 1.02 15.74 3.94
CA VAL A 7 1.23 14.28 4.01
C VAL A 7 -0.11 13.56 4.16
N THR A 8 -0.95 13.94 5.13
CA THR A 8 -2.28 13.32 5.32
C THR A 8 -3.19 13.50 4.09
N LYS A 9 -3.07 14.63 3.38
CA LYS A 9 -3.84 14.86 2.15
C LYS A 9 -3.34 14.03 0.98
N LEU A 10 -2.03 13.77 0.90
CA LEU A 10 -1.44 12.93 -0.13
C LEU A 10 -1.86 11.47 0.07
N GLN A 11 -1.81 10.97 1.31
CA GLN A 11 -2.27 9.63 1.69
C GLN A 11 -3.74 9.40 1.33
N LEU A 12 -4.63 10.33 1.68
CA LEU A 12 -6.05 10.22 1.31
C LEU A 12 -6.29 10.23 -0.21
N GLN A 13 -5.42 10.89 -0.97
CA GLN A 13 -5.49 10.89 -2.43
C GLN A 13 -5.02 9.56 -2.99
N GLU A 14 -3.93 9.01 -2.46
CA GLU A 14 -3.41 7.66 -2.80
C GLU A 14 -4.44 6.58 -2.45
N ASP A 15 -5.01 6.59 -1.24
CA ASP A 15 -6.08 5.68 -0.83
C ASP A 15 -7.27 5.70 -1.80
N SER A 16 -7.62 6.89 -2.29
CA SER A 16 -8.71 7.06 -3.26
C SER A 16 -8.35 6.49 -4.64
N ASP A 17 -7.12 6.71 -5.09
CA ASP A 17 -6.63 6.20 -6.36
C ASP A 17 -6.47 4.67 -6.33
N ILE A 18 -6.06 4.11 -5.18
CA ILE A 18 -6.04 2.66 -4.90
C ILE A 18 -7.45 2.08 -4.92
N ALA A 19 -8.40 2.67 -4.18
CA ALA A 19 -9.78 2.20 -4.15
C ALA A 19 -10.48 2.25 -5.51
N GLN A 20 -10.04 3.16 -6.39
CA GLN A 20 -10.53 3.29 -7.76
C GLN A 20 -9.75 2.42 -8.78
N GLY A 21 -8.77 1.62 -8.32
CA GLY A 21 -7.91 0.80 -9.18
C GLY A 21 -7.06 1.62 -10.16
N LYS A 22 -6.85 2.91 -9.88
CA LYS A 22 -6.05 3.84 -10.69
C LYS A 22 -4.56 3.75 -10.35
N SER A 23 -4.25 3.41 -9.10
CA SER A 23 -2.86 3.21 -8.67
C SER A 23 -2.37 1.81 -9.06
N LYS A 24 -1.07 1.67 -9.25
CA LYS A 24 -0.40 0.37 -9.49
C LYS A 24 -0.01 -0.33 -8.18
N ASP A 25 -0.49 0.18 -7.05
CA ASP A 25 -0.02 -0.24 -5.75
C ASP A 25 -0.64 -1.58 -5.38
N ASN A 26 0.15 -2.44 -4.74
CA ASN A 26 -0.30 -3.76 -4.34
C ASN A 26 -0.79 -3.69 -2.89
N ILE A 27 -2.04 -4.09 -2.68
CA ILE A 27 -2.68 -4.13 -1.36
C ILE A 27 -2.61 -5.57 -0.83
N TYR A 28 -2.17 -5.72 0.42
CA TYR A 28 -2.10 -7.02 1.11
C TYR A 28 -2.95 -6.99 2.36
N VAL A 29 -3.59 -8.12 2.69
CA VAL A 29 -4.38 -8.24 3.92
C VAL A 29 -3.49 -8.65 5.08
N THR A 30 -2.48 -9.49 4.83
CA THR A 30 -1.56 -10.00 5.87
C THR A 30 -0.10 -10.02 5.41
N THR A 31 0.84 -9.97 6.36
CA THR A 31 2.28 -10.10 6.08
C THR A 31 2.64 -11.43 5.41
N GLU A 32 1.89 -12.50 5.67
CA GLU A 32 2.09 -13.80 5.02
C GLU A 32 1.74 -13.75 3.52
N GLU A 33 0.66 -13.05 3.14
CA GLU A 33 0.32 -12.82 1.73
C GLU A 33 1.39 -12.00 1.02
N MET A 34 1.87 -10.93 1.65
CA MET A 34 2.98 -10.15 1.10
C MET A 34 4.23 -11.03 0.93
N ASN A 35 4.60 -11.79 1.96
CA ASN A 35 5.77 -12.68 1.94
C ASN A 35 5.68 -13.73 0.83
N THR A 36 4.52 -14.35 0.66
CA THR A 36 4.26 -15.32 -0.41
C THR A 36 4.35 -14.65 -1.78
N TRP A 37 3.86 -13.42 -1.89
CA TRP A 37 3.89 -12.66 -3.14
C TRP A 37 5.30 -12.21 -3.52
N ILE A 38 6.12 -11.75 -2.56
CA ILE A 38 7.51 -11.33 -2.81
C ILE A 38 8.49 -12.50 -2.99
N ASP A 39 8.16 -13.69 -2.50
CA ASP A 39 8.90 -14.92 -2.81
C ASP A 39 8.78 -15.31 -4.29
N ASP A 40 7.72 -14.86 -4.97
CA ASP A 40 7.56 -15.00 -6.41
C ASP A 40 8.32 -13.90 -7.17
N GLN A 41 9.41 -14.29 -7.81
CA GLN A 41 10.27 -13.39 -8.57
C GLN A 41 9.55 -12.70 -9.74
N GLU A 42 8.51 -13.30 -10.33
CA GLU A 42 7.72 -12.67 -11.39
C GLU A 42 6.89 -11.50 -10.86
N ASN A 43 6.44 -11.60 -9.61
CA ASN A 43 5.69 -10.54 -8.95
C ASN A 43 6.61 -9.38 -8.56
N VAL A 44 7.78 -9.69 -8.01
CA VAL A 44 8.81 -8.67 -7.74
C VAL A 44 9.25 -7.96 -9.02
N ALA A 45 9.33 -8.67 -10.15
CA ALA A 45 9.69 -8.08 -11.45
C ALA A 45 8.63 -7.10 -12.01
N LYS A 46 7.39 -7.14 -11.51
CA LYS A 46 6.33 -6.19 -11.89
C LYS A 46 6.46 -4.86 -11.14
N LEU A 47 7.22 -4.81 -10.05
CA LEU A 47 7.43 -3.59 -9.26
C LEU A 47 8.50 -2.69 -9.87
N SER A 48 8.19 -1.40 -9.89
CA SER A 48 9.14 -0.33 -10.14
C SER A 48 9.74 0.20 -8.84
N ILE A 49 10.91 0.81 -8.92
CA ILE A 49 11.50 1.52 -7.79
C ILE A 49 10.59 2.70 -7.43
N GLY A 50 10.22 2.80 -6.16
CA GLY A 50 9.26 3.78 -5.66
C GLY A 50 7.82 3.30 -5.63
N ASP A 51 7.51 2.07 -6.05
CA ASP A 51 6.16 1.52 -5.89
C ASP A 51 5.87 1.23 -4.41
N ASN A 52 4.66 1.56 -3.99
CA ASN A 52 4.19 1.38 -2.62
C ASN A 52 3.45 0.04 -2.46
N LEU A 53 3.57 -0.52 -1.27
CA LEU A 53 3.01 -1.80 -0.86
C LEU A 53 2.26 -1.55 0.43
N TYR A 54 0.95 -1.67 0.37
CA TYR A 54 0.10 -1.25 1.46
C TYR A 54 -0.54 -2.45 2.16
N PHE A 55 -0.70 -2.32 3.47
CA PHE A 55 -1.37 -3.31 4.29
C PHE A 55 -2.73 -2.83 4.76
N VAL A 56 -3.72 -3.71 4.65
CA VAL A 56 -5.05 -3.50 5.26
C VAL A 56 -4.96 -3.51 6.78
N ASP A 57 -4.07 -4.34 7.32
CA ASP A 57 -3.90 -4.47 8.76
C ASP A 57 -3.20 -3.24 9.34
N LYS A 58 -3.88 -2.63 10.32
CA LYS A 58 -3.47 -1.41 11.02
C LYS A 58 -2.29 -1.62 11.96
N GLU A 59 -1.91 -2.87 12.21
CA GLU A 59 -0.73 -3.21 13.01
C GLU A 59 0.52 -3.42 12.15
N VAL A 60 0.36 -3.44 10.82
CA VAL A 60 1.46 -3.69 9.88
C VAL A 60 1.84 -2.39 9.19
N MET A 61 3.12 -2.03 9.25
CA MET A 61 3.62 -0.86 8.53
C MET A 61 3.66 -1.11 7.02
N ASP A 62 3.32 -0.08 6.26
CA ASP A 62 3.44 -0.09 4.80
C ASP A 62 4.90 -0.10 4.36
N TYR A 63 5.14 -0.61 3.15
CA TYR A 63 6.48 -0.69 2.55
C TYR A 63 6.51 0.01 1.19
N TRP A 64 7.71 0.35 0.73
CA TRP A 64 7.97 0.76 -0.65
C TRP A 64 9.18 0.01 -1.20
N ARG A 65 9.18 -0.16 -2.52
CA ARG A 65 10.27 -0.82 -3.24
C ARG A 65 11.44 0.15 -3.43
N ASP A 66 12.53 -0.09 -2.71
CA ASP A 66 13.83 0.52 -3.01
C ASP A 66 14.55 -0.28 -4.11
N ARG A 67 15.69 0.22 -4.56
CA ARG A 67 16.51 -0.38 -5.62
C ARG A 67 16.88 -1.85 -5.37
N THR A 68 16.97 -2.24 -4.10
CA THR A 68 17.47 -3.56 -3.71
C THR A 68 16.48 -4.31 -2.81
N ASP A 69 15.83 -3.60 -1.88
CA ASP A 69 14.98 -4.20 -0.85
C ASP A 69 13.63 -3.47 -0.73
N PHE A 70 12.78 -3.96 0.16
CA PHE A 70 11.62 -3.21 0.65
C PHE A 70 12.01 -2.41 1.89
N LYS A 71 11.57 -1.14 1.94
CA LYS A 71 11.78 -0.25 3.08
C LYS A 71 10.43 0.17 3.63
N VAL A 72 10.39 0.45 4.93
CA VAL A 72 9.18 0.97 5.57
C VAL A 72 8.86 2.34 4.97
N LEU A 73 7.61 2.54 4.54
CA LEU A 73 7.14 3.77 3.91
C LEU A 73 7.05 4.90 4.93
N GLU A 74 6.44 4.65 6.09
CA GLU A 74 6.29 5.63 7.18
C GLU A 74 6.37 4.99 8.58
N THR A 75 6.60 5.81 9.61
CA THR A 75 6.63 5.37 11.01
C THR A 75 5.24 5.19 11.64
N GLU A 76 4.19 5.68 10.98
CA GLU A 76 2.79 5.51 11.40
C GLU A 76 2.08 4.60 10.39
N VAL A 77 1.13 3.80 10.86
CA VAL A 77 0.39 2.85 10.01
C VAL A 77 -0.77 3.56 9.32
N SER A 78 -0.94 3.34 8.01
CA SER A 78 -2.06 3.91 7.23
C SER A 78 -3.39 3.22 7.57
N ASP A 79 -4.48 3.99 7.68
CA ASP A 79 -5.81 3.43 7.92
C ASP A 79 -6.53 3.06 6.61
N MET A 80 -6.25 1.86 6.12
CA MET A 80 -6.78 1.31 4.86
C MET A 80 -8.24 0.82 4.93
N ASN A 81 -8.92 0.98 6.07
CA ASN A 81 -10.31 0.50 6.23
C ASN A 81 -11.27 1.09 5.18
N ASN A 82 -11.05 2.34 4.76
CA ASN A 82 -11.89 2.99 3.76
C ASN A 82 -11.72 2.34 2.38
N VAL A 83 -10.51 1.94 2.01
CA VAL A 83 -10.19 1.26 0.74
C VAL A 83 -10.83 -0.13 0.71
N VAL A 84 -10.71 -0.90 1.79
CA VAL A 84 -11.29 -2.25 1.89
C VAL A 84 -12.81 -2.23 1.80
N THR A 85 -13.45 -1.23 2.39
CA THR A 85 -14.91 -1.08 2.32
C THR A 85 -15.36 -0.87 0.87
N ILE A 86 -14.63 -0.07 0.10
CA ILE A 86 -14.92 0.19 -1.32
C ILE A 86 -14.63 -1.06 -2.17
N LEU A 87 -13.50 -1.74 -1.93
CA LEU A 87 -13.13 -2.95 -2.67
C LEU A 87 -14.15 -4.07 -2.47
N ASN A 88 -14.59 -4.30 -1.23
CA ASN A 88 -15.65 -5.27 -0.94
C ASN A 88 -16.99 -4.90 -1.57
N ALA A 89 -17.32 -3.60 -1.63
CA ALA A 89 -18.56 -3.12 -2.26
C ALA A 89 -18.52 -3.23 -3.80
N ALA A 90 -17.35 -3.08 -4.41
CA ALA A 90 -17.16 -3.20 -5.87
C ALA A 90 -17.17 -4.66 -6.35
N THR A 91 -16.96 -5.62 -5.45
CA THR A 91 -16.94 -7.07 -5.78
C THR A 91 -18.25 -7.79 -5.42
N GLY A 92 -19.28 -7.05 -4.99
CA GLY A 92 -20.61 -7.57 -4.62
C GLY A 92 -21.65 -7.54 -5.74
#